data_AF-A0ABD2J9B3-F1
#
_entry.id   AF-A0ABD2J9B3-F1
#
_cell.length_a   1.000
_cell.length_b   1.000
_cell.length_c   1.000
_cell.angle_alpha   90.00
_cell.angle_beta   90.00
_cell.angle_gamma   90.00
#
_symmetry.space_group_name_H-M   'P 1'
#
loop_
_entity.id
_entity.type
_entity.pdbx_description
1 polymer ?
#
loop_
_entity_poly.entity_id
_entity_poly.type
_entity_poly.pdbx_seq_one_letter_code
_entity_poly.pdbx_strand_id
1 'polypeptide(L)'
;MAKFNFAFGSALLVVLFEICCVNFADATQPNEDDNEAKANFWPLDAIENPGNYVLKPNRECGGHNYYDDKLVEKLKGFKQTERGAHILMQKLRPMVVKNYVLRPYEAARLEEVIPELGVYGFLIGDLKAGRVLHNVQQGYHFRTKLSRVNEAGISAGFGFYDSVYLY
;
A
#
# COMPACT_ATOMS: atom_id res chain seq x y z
N MET A 1 -8.76 1.86 -18.38
CA MET A 1 -10.09 2.45 -18.11
C MET A 1 -11.09 1.30 -18.04
N ALA A 2 -11.29 0.69 -16.87
CA ALA A 2 -12.30 -0.36 -16.71
C ALA A 2 -13.63 0.33 -16.35
N LYS A 3 -14.57 0.34 -17.30
CA LYS A 3 -15.96 0.71 -17.02
C LYS A 3 -16.63 -0.49 -16.36
N PHE A 4 -16.89 -0.38 -15.06
CA PHE A 4 -17.79 -1.30 -14.36
C PHE A 4 -19.22 -0.75 -14.44
N ASN A 5 -20.01 -1.27 -15.37
CA ASN A 5 -21.47 -1.08 -15.36
C ASN A 5 -22.06 -2.11 -14.38
N PHE A 6 -22.50 -1.66 -13.21
CA PHE A 6 -23.32 -2.47 -12.31
C PHE A 6 -24.78 -2.06 -12.43
N ALA A 7 -25.57 -2.88 -13.11
CA ALA A 7 -27.02 -2.89 -12.99
C ALA A 7 -27.43 -3.99 -11.99
N PHE A 8 -28.49 -3.72 -11.22
CA PHE A 8 -29.16 -4.53 -10.18
C PHE A 8 -28.84 -4.21 -8.70
N GLY A 9 -29.69 -3.31 -8.15
CA GLY A 9 -30.57 -3.65 -7.01
C GLY A 9 -30.02 -3.52 -5.59
N SER A 10 -28.81 -4.00 -5.31
CA SER A 10 -28.22 -4.01 -3.98
C SER A 10 -26.71 -4.10 -4.14
N ALA A 11 -26.01 -3.00 -3.90
CA ALA A 11 -24.57 -2.96 -4.08
C ALA A 11 -23.88 -3.83 -3.02
N LEU A 12 -23.34 -4.96 -3.44
CA LEU A 12 -22.35 -5.69 -2.68
C LEU A 12 -21.02 -4.95 -2.85
N LEU A 13 -20.59 -4.22 -1.83
CA LEU A 13 -19.28 -3.56 -1.81
C LEU A 13 -18.31 -4.44 -1.00
N VAL A 14 -17.68 -5.42 -1.64
CA VAL A 14 -16.55 -6.14 -1.01
C VAL A 14 -15.36 -5.19 -1.01
N VAL A 15 -15.04 -4.59 0.13
CA VAL A 15 -13.86 -3.74 0.27
C VAL A 15 -12.68 -4.59 0.72
N LEU A 16 -11.87 -5.03 -0.25
CA LEU A 16 -10.59 -5.66 0.06
C LEU A 16 -9.57 -4.55 0.37
N PHE A 17 -9.52 -4.15 1.63
CA PHE A 17 -8.46 -3.27 2.09
C PHE A 17 -7.17 -4.11 2.31
N GLU A 18 -6.18 -3.94 1.44
CA GLU A 18 -4.78 -4.23 1.81
C GLU A 18 -4.31 -3.15 2.79
N ILE A 19 -4.84 -3.20 4.01
CA ILE A 19 -4.33 -2.41 5.12
C ILE A 19 -3.05 -3.11 5.58
N CYS A 20 -1.90 -2.55 5.18
CA CYS A 20 -0.64 -2.74 5.92
C CYS A 20 -0.61 -1.85 7.18
N CYS A 21 -1.72 -1.23 7.55
CA CYS A 21 -1.81 -0.20 8.59
C CYS A 21 -2.34 -0.80 9.89
N VAL A 22 -1.45 -1.40 10.69
CA VAL A 22 -1.64 -1.38 12.15
C VAL A 22 -1.30 0.02 12.71
N ASN A 23 -0.64 0.88 11.92
CA ASN A 23 -0.47 2.31 12.19
C ASN A 23 -0.81 3.09 10.91
N PHE A 24 -1.65 4.12 11.01
CA PHE A 24 -1.72 5.14 9.96
C PHE A 24 -0.33 5.77 9.84
N ALA A 25 0.41 5.47 8.78
CA ALA A 25 1.58 6.27 8.43
C ALA A 25 1.08 7.58 7.84
N ASP A 26 1.71 8.70 8.19
CA ASP A 26 1.32 10.00 7.64
C ASP A 26 1.40 9.96 6.11
N ALA A 27 0.25 10.18 5.49
CA ALA A 27 0.06 10.23 4.05
C ALA A 27 -0.39 11.63 3.69
N THR A 28 0.41 12.31 2.88
CA THR A 28 0.11 13.66 2.41
C THR A 28 -0.31 13.60 0.95
N GLN A 29 -1.55 14.05 0.70
CA GLN A 29 -1.96 14.46 -0.62
C GLN A 29 -1.73 15.96 -0.76
N PRO A 30 -1.33 16.43 -1.93
CA PRO A 30 -1.22 17.84 -2.14
C PRO A 30 -2.55 18.54 -2.34
N ASN A 31 -2.77 19.65 -1.65
CA ASN A 31 -3.96 20.49 -1.81
C ASN A 31 -3.93 21.29 -3.12
N GLU A 32 -5.09 21.46 -3.76
CA GLU A 32 -5.25 22.28 -4.97
C GLU A 32 -5.46 23.79 -4.67
N ASP A 33 -5.85 24.15 -3.44
CA ASP A 33 -6.34 25.50 -3.08
C ASP A 33 -5.31 26.44 -2.42
N ASP A 34 -4.07 25.99 -2.22
CA ASP A 34 -3.10 26.76 -1.42
C ASP A 34 -2.35 27.80 -2.28
N ASN A 35 -2.99 28.95 -2.49
CA ASN A 35 -2.45 30.10 -3.25
C ASN A 35 -1.20 30.77 -2.62
N GLU A 36 -0.62 30.24 -1.53
CA GLU A 36 0.48 30.92 -0.81
C GLU A 36 1.69 30.04 -0.39
N ALA A 37 1.85 28.82 -0.89
CA ALA A 37 3.03 27.98 -0.58
C ALA A 37 3.80 27.55 -1.84
N LYS A 38 4.23 28.50 -2.68
CA LYS A 38 4.96 28.24 -3.93
C LYS A 38 6.42 27.76 -3.79
N ALA A 39 6.91 27.45 -2.58
CA ALA A 39 8.31 27.04 -2.43
C ALA A 39 8.50 25.53 -2.30
N ASN A 40 7.76 24.83 -1.41
CA ASN A 40 8.01 23.41 -1.14
C ASN A 40 6.70 22.66 -0.92
N PHE A 41 6.17 22.18 -2.04
CA PHE A 41 4.91 21.42 -2.14
C PHE A 41 4.99 20.03 -1.49
N TRP A 42 6.16 19.42 -1.54
CA TRP A 42 6.47 18.21 -0.79
C TRP A 42 7.30 18.62 0.42
N PRO A 43 7.20 17.89 1.56
CA PRO A 43 8.11 18.10 2.67
C PRO A 43 9.56 18.08 2.16
N LEU A 44 10.34 19.12 2.47
CA LEU A 44 11.77 19.16 2.15
C LEU A 44 12.49 17.91 2.68
N ASP A 45 12.02 17.40 3.83
CA ASP A 45 12.50 16.16 4.44
C ASP A 45 12.40 14.95 3.50
N ALA A 46 11.45 14.92 2.56
CA ALA A 46 11.35 13.83 1.60
C ALA A 46 12.43 13.87 0.51
N ILE A 47 13.01 15.05 0.27
CA ILE A 47 14.15 15.24 -0.64
C ILE A 47 15.47 15.02 0.09
N GLU A 48 15.57 15.50 1.34
CA GLU A 48 16.77 15.37 2.18
C GLU A 48 16.95 13.93 2.71
N ASN A 49 15.86 13.28 3.09
CA ASN A 49 15.82 11.95 3.69
C ASN A 49 14.85 11.02 2.93
N PRO A 50 15.08 10.73 1.63
CA PRO A 50 14.14 9.97 0.81
C PRO A 50 13.88 8.54 1.30
N GLY A 51 14.82 7.95 2.06
CA GLY A 51 14.64 6.64 2.69
C GLY A 51 13.56 6.58 3.78
N ASN A 52 13.07 7.73 4.24
CA ASN A 52 11.95 7.83 5.18
C ASN A 52 10.59 7.74 4.48
N TYR A 53 10.54 7.78 3.14
CA TYR A 53 9.30 7.96 2.40
C TYR A 53 9.14 6.94 1.26
N VAL A 54 7.90 6.78 0.83
CA VAL A 54 7.50 6.05 -0.36
C VAL A 54 6.49 6.91 -1.11
N LEU A 55 6.73 7.13 -2.39
CA LEU A 55 5.80 7.82 -3.27
C LEU A 55 4.98 6.78 -4.03
N LYS A 56 3.67 6.80 -3.83
CA LYS A 56 2.73 5.83 -4.40
C LYS A 56 1.86 6.51 -5.45
N PRO A 57 1.86 6.05 -6.71
CA PRO A 57 0.82 6.46 -7.65
C PRO A 57 -0.53 5.86 -7.26
N ASN A 58 -1.63 6.46 -7.71
CA ASN A 58 -2.99 5.92 -7.56
C ASN A 58 -3.21 4.74 -8.52
N ARG A 59 -2.40 3.69 -8.36
CA ARG A 59 -2.48 2.43 -9.09
C ARG A 59 -2.57 1.29 -8.10
N GLU A 60 -3.38 0.31 -8.45
CA GLU A 60 -3.46 -0.95 -7.74
C GLU A 60 -2.42 -1.93 -8.26
N CYS A 61 -2.21 -3.01 -7.49
CA CYS A 61 -1.20 -4.04 -7.71
C CYS A 61 0.23 -3.50 -7.55
N GLY A 62 1.06 -4.23 -6.77
CA GLY A 62 2.42 -3.81 -6.43
C GLY A 62 3.33 -3.57 -7.66
N GLY A 63 4.47 -2.93 -7.43
CA GLY A 63 5.50 -2.67 -8.44
C GLY A 63 5.51 -1.27 -9.06
N HIS A 64 4.67 -0.36 -8.56
CA HIS A 64 4.53 1.00 -9.10
C HIS A 64 5.07 2.10 -8.17
N ASN A 65 5.56 1.73 -6.99
CA ASN A 65 6.04 2.69 -6.00
C ASN A 65 7.43 3.22 -6.35
N TYR A 66 7.70 4.47 -6.00
CA TYR A 66 9.02 5.07 -6.10
C TYR A 66 9.67 5.14 -4.72
N TYR A 67 10.95 4.74 -4.67
CA TYR A 67 11.76 4.68 -3.46
C TYR A 67 13.07 5.44 -3.70
N ASP A 68 13.66 5.95 -2.62
CA ASP A 68 15.02 6.47 -2.58
C ASP A 68 15.28 7.49 -3.72
N ASP A 69 16.33 7.31 -4.52
CA ASP A 69 16.69 8.27 -5.58
C ASP A 69 15.58 8.48 -6.62
N LYS A 70 14.82 7.43 -6.96
CA LYS A 70 13.70 7.53 -7.91
C LYS A 70 12.55 8.36 -7.35
N LEU A 71 12.36 8.33 -6.02
CA LEU A 71 11.42 9.22 -5.36
C LEU A 71 11.88 10.66 -5.54
N VAL A 72 13.14 10.98 -5.25
CA VAL A 72 13.69 12.35 -5.37
C VAL A 72 13.59 12.87 -6.81
N GLU A 73 13.97 12.05 -7.79
CA GLU A 73 13.86 12.39 -9.22
C GLU A 73 12.41 12.72 -9.59
N LYS A 74 11.47 11.88 -9.15
CA LYS A 74 10.05 12.07 -9.44
C LYS A 74 9.49 13.31 -8.74
N LEU A 75 9.87 13.56 -7.49
CA LEU A 75 9.46 14.74 -6.72
C LEU A 75 9.91 16.04 -7.40
N LYS A 76 11.17 16.08 -7.89
CA LYS A 76 11.72 17.25 -8.61
C LYS A 76 11.11 17.43 -10.00
N GLY A 77 10.68 16.35 -10.65
CA GLY A 77 10.15 16.36 -12.02
C GLY A 77 8.63 16.57 -12.15
N PHE A 78 7.88 16.76 -11.05
CA PHE A 78 6.42 16.81 -11.09
C PHE A 78 5.85 18.03 -11.80
N LYS A 79 5.09 17.78 -12.88
CA LYS A 79 4.16 18.77 -13.45
C LYS A 79 2.94 18.94 -12.56
N GLN A 80 2.32 20.11 -12.58
CA GLN A 80 1.17 20.41 -11.72
C GLN A 80 0.01 19.42 -11.88
N THR A 81 -0.22 18.97 -13.11
CA THR A 81 -1.29 18.02 -13.48
C THR A 81 -1.05 16.58 -13.01
N GLU A 82 0.18 16.20 -12.67
CA GLU A 82 0.52 14.82 -12.29
C GLU A 82 0.49 14.59 -10.77
N ARG A 83 0.29 15.67 -10.00
CA ARG A 83 0.44 15.67 -8.54
C ARG A 83 -0.70 14.96 -7.82
N GLY A 84 -1.95 15.22 -8.21
CA GLY A 84 -3.12 14.56 -7.60
C GLY A 84 -3.18 13.04 -7.84
N ALA A 85 -2.36 12.53 -8.76
CA ALA A 85 -2.26 11.10 -9.05
C ALA A 85 -1.30 10.34 -8.11
N HIS A 86 -0.68 11.01 -7.13
CA HIS A 86 0.30 10.41 -6.23
C HIS A 86 0.05 10.78 -4.76
N ILE A 87 0.52 9.92 -3.87
CA ILE A 87 0.50 10.10 -2.43
C ILE A 87 1.92 9.88 -1.90
N LEU A 88 2.41 10.82 -1.11
CA LEU A 88 3.65 10.64 -0.37
C LEU A 88 3.31 10.05 1.00
N MET A 89 3.88 8.90 1.31
CA MET A 89 3.62 8.16 2.55
C MET A 89 4.92 7.94 3.29
N GLN A 90 4.92 8.06 4.61
CA GLN A 90 6.05 7.65 5.44
C GLN A 90 6.30 6.13 5.29
N LYS A 91 7.57 5.76 5.09
CA LYS A 91 8.00 4.36 4.97
C LYS A 91 7.94 3.68 6.34
N LEU A 92 7.16 2.61 6.43
CA LEU A 92 7.10 1.78 7.63
C LEU A 92 8.43 1.03 7.81
N ARG A 93 8.90 0.93 9.06
CA ARG A 93 10.08 0.18 9.48
C ARG A 93 9.68 -0.98 10.41
N PRO A 94 9.04 -2.03 9.87
CA PRO A 94 8.65 -3.19 10.66
C PRO A 94 9.88 -3.99 11.12
N MET A 95 9.68 -4.86 12.10
CA MET A 95 10.71 -5.77 12.58
C MET A 95 11.12 -6.74 11.47
N VAL A 96 12.43 -6.96 11.33
CA VAL A 96 13.00 -7.99 10.48
C VAL A 96 13.12 -9.27 11.30
N VAL A 97 12.58 -10.37 10.77
CA VAL A 97 12.63 -11.70 11.39
C VAL A 97 13.33 -12.67 10.43
N LYS A 98 13.87 -13.77 10.96
CA LYS A 98 14.43 -14.83 10.12
C LYS A 98 13.37 -15.90 9.88
N ASN A 99 13.12 -16.24 8.63
CA ASN A 99 12.19 -17.30 8.26
C ASN A 99 12.75 -18.12 7.09
N TYR A 100 12.29 -19.36 6.95
CA TYR A 100 12.60 -20.17 5.79
C TYR A 100 11.67 -19.82 4.64
N VAL A 101 12.26 -19.42 3.50
CA VAL A 101 11.52 -19.17 2.26
C VAL A 101 11.65 -20.37 1.33
N LEU A 102 10.53 -20.75 0.71
CA LEU A 102 10.47 -21.80 -0.30
C LEU A 102 9.95 -21.24 -1.62
N ARG A 103 10.56 -21.68 -2.73
CA ARG A 103 10.04 -21.52 -4.08
C ARG A 103 9.99 -22.88 -4.77
N PRO A 104 9.10 -23.07 -5.76
CA PRO A 104 9.07 -24.30 -6.54
C PRO A 104 10.45 -24.61 -7.12
N TYR A 105 10.89 -25.87 -6.97
CA TYR A 105 12.16 -26.37 -7.50
C TYR A 105 13.43 -25.75 -6.92
N GLU A 106 13.33 -24.97 -5.83
CA GLU A 106 14.49 -24.43 -5.10
C GLU A 106 14.59 -25.06 -3.71
N ALA A 107 15.81 -25.18 -3.20
CA ALA A 107 16.02 -25.56 -1.81
C ALA A 107 15.49 -24.48 -0.86
N ALA A 108 14.99 -24.88 0.31
CA ALA A 108 14.59 -23.95 1.36
C ALA A 108 15.79 -23.11 1.80
N ARG A 109 15.58 -21.80 1.96
CA ARG A 109 16.63 -20.85 2.36
C ARG A 109 16.22 -20.11 3.61
N LEU A 110 17.12 -20.02 4.58
CA LEU A 110 16.93 -19.16 5.75
C LEU A 110 17.28 -17.74 5.34
N GLU A 111 16.29 -16.85 5.35
CA GLU A 111 16.42 -15.47 4.90
C GLU A 111 15.89 -14.50 5.94
N GLU A 112 16.33 -13.25 5.85
CA GLU A 112 15.74 -12.14 6.60
C GLU A 112 14.51 -11.61 5.87
N VAL A 113 13.41 -11.54 6.59
CA VAL A 113 12.10 -11.25 6.04
C VAL A 113 11.33 -10.24 6.86
N ILE A 114 10.40 -9.57 6.19
CA ILE A 114 9.47 -8.61 6.75
C ILE A 114 8.06 -9.16 6.56
N PRO A 115 7.32 -9.41 7.65
CA PRO A 115 5.92 -9.81 7.57
C PRO A 115 5.00 -8.60 7.35
N GLU A 116 3.92 -8.81 6.62
CA GLU A 116 2.82 -7.88 6.39
C GLU A 116 1.50 -8.60 6.65
N LEU A 117 0.72 -8.11 7.62
CA LEU A 117 -0.60 -8.63 7.96
C LEU A 117 -1.68 -7.81 7.25
N GLY A 118 -2.48 -8.48 6.42
CA GLY A 118 -3.73 -7.96 5.89
C GLY A 118 -4.93 -8.57 6.60
N VAL A 119 -5.92 -7.76 6.92
CA VAL A 119 -7.16 -8.19 7.59
C VAL A 119 -8.34 -7.98 6.65
N TYR A 120 -9.14 -9.02 6.42
CA TYR A 120 -10.29 -8.92 5.53
C TYR A 120 -11.52 -8.37 6.25
N GLY A 121 -12.16 -7.37 5.64
CA GLY A 121 -13.42 -6.79 6.08
C GLY A 121 -14.49 -6.89 5.00
N PHE A 122 -15.72 -7.17 5.41
CA PHE A 122 -16.89 -7.27 4.54
C PHE A 122 -17.92 -6.25 4.98
N LEU A 123 -18.34 -5.38 4.06
CA LEU A 123 -19.35 -4.36 4.30
C LEU A 123 -20.45 -4.46 3.25
N ILE A 124 -21.68 -4.62 3.70
CA ILE A 124 -22.88 -4.63 2.84
C ILE A 124 -23.74 -3.45 3.26
N GLY A 125 -23.99 -2.55 2.32
CA GLY A 125 -24.79 -1.36 2.52
C GLY A 125 -25.95 -1.28 1.54
N ASP A 126 -27.05 -0.71 2.01
CA ASP A 126 -28.14 -0.25 1.16
C ASP A 126 -27.94 1.23 0.88
N LEU A 127 -27.49 1.56 -0.33
CA LEU A 127 -27.24 2.95 -0.73
C LEU A 127 -28.52 3.79 -0.77
N LYS A 128 -29.68 3.19 -1.08
CA LYS A 128 -30.93 3.94 -1.20
C LYS A 128 -31.47 4.32 0.17
N ALA A 129 -31.40 3.39 1.12
CA ALA A 129 -31.81 3.63 2.50
C ALA A 129 -30.70 4.29 3.34
N GLY A 130 -29.50 4.46 2.80
CA GLY A 130 -28.37 5.06 3.49
C GLY A 130 -27.93 4.28 4.74
N ARG A 131 -28.10 2.95 4.75
CA ARG A 131 -27.85 2.11 5.94
C ARG A 131 -26.87 0.99 5.66
N VAL A 132 -26.06 0.66 6.66
CA VAL A 132 -25.21 -0.53 6.66
C VAL A 132 -26.06 -1.72 7.10
N LEU A 133 -26.09 -2.78 6.30
CA LEU A 133 -26.81 -4.03 6.60
C LEU A 133 -25.90 -5.04 7.28
N HIS A 134 -24.63 -5.07 6.89
CA HIS A 134 -23.64 -6.00 7.42
C HIS A 134 -22.27 -5.34 7.44
N ASN A 135 -21.54 -5.51 8.54
CA ASN A 135 -20.16 -5.07 8.68
C ASN A 135 -19.46 -6.08 9.58
N VAL A 136 -18.61 -6.91 9.00
CA VAL A 136 -17.89 -7.95 9.73
C VAL A 136 -16.44 -8.01 9.25
N GLN A 137 -15.53 -8.18 10.21
CA GLN A 137 -14.15 -8.56 9.93
C GLN A 137 -14.09 -10.09 9.97
N GLN A 138 -13.68 -10.72 8.87
CA GLN A 138 -13.61 -12.18 8.82
C GLN A 138 -12.39 -12.66 8.02
N GLY A 139 -11.46 -13.29 8.71
CA GLY A 139 -10.24 -13.81 8.10
C GLY A 139 -9.13 -12.77 7.96
N TYR A 140 -7.98 -13.27 7.50
CA TYR A 140 -6.76 -12.51 7.32
C TYR A 140 -5.94 -13.12 6.18
N HIS A 141 -4.99 -12.34 5.69
CA HIS A 141 -3.94 -12.81 4.79
C HIS A 141 -2.61 -12.31 5.31
N PHE A 142 -1.66 -13.24 5.45
CA PHE A 142 -0.33 -12.93 5.93
C PHE A 142 0.65 -13.19 4.79
N ARG A 143 1.46 -12.19 4.51
CA ARG A 143 2.47 -12.26 3.47
C ARG A 143 3.79 -11.80 4.02
N THR A 144 4.85 -12.33 3.43
CA THR A 144 6.20 -12.04 3.88
C THR A 144 7.05 -11.71 2.67
N LYS A 145 7.92 -10.70 2.80
CA LYS A 145 8.88 -10.31 1.75
C LYS A 145 10.30 -10.37 2.29
N LEU A 146 11.28 -10.52 1.41
CA LEU A 146 12.68 -10.40 1.81
C LEU A 146 12.96 -8.97 2.27
N SER A 147 13.75 -8.80 3.35
CA SER A 147 14.09 -7.48 3.90
C SER A 147 14.73 -6.54 2.88
N ARG A 148 15.50 -7.10 1.94
CA ARG A 148 16.19 -6.39 0.85
C ARG A 148 15.29 -6.00 -0.34
N VAL A 149 14.02 -6.40 -0.35
CA VAL A 149 13.09 -6.14 -1.45
C VAL A 149 12.01 -5.17 -1.00
N ASN A 150 11.87 -4.06 -1.73
CA ASN A 150 10.88 -3.04 -1.40
C ASN A 150 9.44 -3.49 -1.73
N GLU A 151 9.25 -4.22 -2.83
CA GLU A 151 7.95 -4.72 -3.28
C GLU A 151 7.53 -6.01 -2.57
N ALA A 152 6.22 -6.16 -2.35
CA ALA A 152 5.64 -7.28 -1.60
C ALA A 152 4.71 -8.16 -2.45
N GLY A 153 4.55 -7.86 -3.73
CA GLY A 153 3.58 -8.55 -4.60
C GLY A 153 3.90 -10.04 -4.76
N ILE A 154 3.01 -10.91 -4.29
CA ILE A 154 3.17 -12.37 -4.40
C ILE A 154 3.09 -12.80 -5.87
N SER A 155 2.08 -12.31 -6.61
CA SER A 155 1.91 -12.62 -8.04
C SER A 155 3.06 -12.10 -8.92
N ALA A 156 3.72 -11.02 -8.48
CA ALA A 156 4.91 -10.49 -9.14
C ALA A 156 6.20 -11.24 -8.74
N GLY A 157 6.11 -12.23 -7.86
CA GLY A 157 7.22 -13.05 -7.41
C GLY A 157 8.06 -12.43 -6.29
N PHE A 158 7.69 -11.27 -5.74
CA PHE A 158 8.46 -10.62 -4.67
C PHE A 158 8.10 -11.11 -3.27
N GLY A 159 6.84 -11.47 -3.05
CA GLY A 159 6.32 -11.95 -1.78
C GLY A 159 6.19 -13.47 -1.67
N PHE A 160 5.95 -13.93 -0.45
CA PHE A 160 5.66 -15.31 -0.07
C PHE A 160 4.37 -15.35 0.74
N TYR A 161 3.59 -16.43 0.58
CA TYR A 161 2.47 -16.72 1.48
C TYR A 161 3.02 -17.17 2.83
N ASP A 162 2.39 -16.70 3.90
CA ASP A 162 2.83 -17.01 5.26
C ASP A 162 1.61 -17.18 6.18
N SER A 163 1.82 -17.63 7.42
CA SER A 163 0.80 -17.75 8.46
C SER A 163 1.24 -17.06 9.75
N VAL A 164 0.26 -16.63 10.56
CA VAL A 164 0.55 -15.92 11.80
C VAL A 164 0.83 -16.92 12.91
N TYR A 165 1.92 -16.71 13.64
CA TYR A 165 2.20 -17.37 14.92
C TYR A 165 1.96 -16.38 16.06
N LEU A 166 1.01 -16.70 16.94
CA LEU A 166 0.70 -15.90 18.13
C LEU A 166 1.51 -16.45 19.31
N TYR A 167 2.25 -15.57 19.98
CA TYR A 167 3.12 -15.89 21.11
C TYR A 167 2.88 -14.95 22.29
#